data_AF-A0A520A0W7-F1
#
_entry.id   AF-A0A520A0W7-F1
#
_cell.length_a   1.000
_cell.length_b   1.000
_cell.length_c   1.000
_cell.angle_alpha   90.00
_cell.angle_beta   90.00
_cell.angle_gamma   90.00
#
_symmetry.space_group_name_H-M   'P 1'
#
loop_
_entity.id
_entity.type
_entity.pdbx_description
1 polymer ?
#
loop_
_entity_poly.entity_id
_entity_poly.type
_entity_poly.pdbx_seq_one_letter_code
_entity_poly.pdbx_strand_id
1 'polypeptide(L)'
;MHTFFALTGAAVLGLALSGCSLGHSASDDLKSSNPAVALQAQKVVDLQQQVDAQEKILNDQKDALKDREKAVDSQKDQADIEKKKLAGLKDQLNGAKQNLKGVKTQAKI
;
A
#
# COMPACT_ATOMS: atom_id res chain seq x y z
N MET A 1 -1.55 -21.87 -20.46
CA MET A 1 -2.60 -21.91 -19.43
C MET A 1 -2.15 -21.07 -18.24
N HIS A 2 -2.35 -19.74 -18.29
CA HIS A 2 -2.35 -18.87 -17.12
C HIS A 2 -3.39 -17.79 -17.39
N THR A 3 -4.60 -18.08 -16.95
CA THR A 3 -5.77 -17.21 -16.96
C THR A 3 -5.90 -16.53 -15.59
N PHE A 4 -6.52 -15.35 -15.63
CA PHE A 4 -7.15 -14.60 -14.52
C PHE A 4 -6.25 -13.81 -13.58
N PHE A 5 -6.20 -12.49 -13.79
CA PHE A 5 -6.59 -11.52 -12.77
C PHE A 5 -7.09 -10.26 -13.47
N ALA A 6 -8.37 -10.30 -13.86
CA ALA A 6 -9.15 -9.09 -14.09
C ALA A 6 -9.47 -8.49 -12.72
N LEU A 7 -9.03 -7.26 -12.47
CA LEU A 7 -9.67 -6.42 -11.46
C LEU A 7 -9.92 -5.04 -12.05
N THR A 8 -11.02 -5.00 -12.78
CA THR A 8 -11.79 -3.81 -13.07
C THR A 8 -12.21 -3.14 -11.76
N GLY A 9 -12.09 -1.82 -11.67
CA GLY A 9 -12.91 -1.03 -10.76
C GLY A 9 -12.13 -0.11 -9.82
N ALA A 10 -12.07 1.17 -10.18
CA ALA A 10 -12.51 2.25 -9.31
C ALA A 10 -12.58 3.53 -10.14
N ALA A 11 -13.80 3.92 -10.51
CA ALA A 11 -14.07 5.24 -11.05
C ALA A 11 -13.66 6.29 -10.00
N VAL A 12 -12.64 7.08 -10.32
CA VAL A 12 -12.23 8.24 -9.53
C VAL A 12 -13.24 9.35 -9.77
N LEU A 13 -14.26 9.43 -8.91
CA LEU A 13 -15.05 10.65 -8.75
C LEU A 13 -14.43 11.44 -7.61
N GLY A 14 -13.59 12.41 -7.98
CA GLY A 14 -13.08 13.41 -7.05
C GLY A 14 -14.20 14.33 -6.62
N LEU A 15 -14.81 14.06 -5.46
CA LEU A 15 -15.63 15.02 -4.74
C LEU A 15 -14.76 15.66 -3.66
N ALA A 16 -14.08 16.74 -4.03
CA ALA A 16 -13.51 17.66 -3.07
C ALA A 16 -14.68 18.40 -2.38
N LEU A 17 -15.12 17.89 -1.23
CA LEU A 17 -16.09 18.58 -0.38
C LEU A 17 -15.34 19.18 0.80
N SER A 18 -15.10 20.49 0.70
CA SER A 18 -14.70 21.34 1.81
C SER A 18 -15.68 21.17 2.98
N GLY A 19 -15.16 20.75 4.12
CA GLY A 19 -15.94 20.50 5.32
C GLY A 19 -16.65 21.75 5.82
N CYS A 20 -17.98 21.71 5.80
CA CYS A 20 -18.82 22.56 6.63
C CYS A 20 -19.44 21.65 7.71
N SER A 21 -19.34 22.04 8.98
CA SER A 21 -19.88 21.29 10.11
C SER A 21 -21.42 21.21 10.02
N LEU A 22 -21.93 20.18 9.36
CA LEU A 22 -23.38 19.93 9.14
C LEU A 22 -24.08 19.24 10.33
N GLY A 23 -23.33 18.83 11.36
CA GLY A 23 -23.82 17.92 12.40
C GLY A 23 -24.96 18.44 13.29
N HIS A 24 -25.06 19.75 13.54
CA HIS A 24 -26.11 20.30 14.39
C HIS A 24 -27.41 20.63 13.62
N SER A 25 -27.32 21.30 12.47
CA SER A 25 -28.53 21.78 11.76
C SER A 25 -29.33 20.66 11.10
N ALA A 26 -28.67 19.68 10.47
CA ALA A 26 -29.39 18.59 9.80
C ALA A 26 -30.10 17.65 10.78
N SER A 27 -29.54 17.45 11.98
CA SER A 27 -30.14 16.57 13.00
C SER A 27 -31.40 17.18 13.63
N ASP A 28 -31.44 18.50 13.79
CA ASP A 28 -32.63 19.22 14.26
C ASP A 28 -33.72 19.29 13.18
N ASP A 29 -33.33 19.46 11.91
CA ASP A 29 -34.23 19.51 10.76
C ASP A 29 -34.93 18.17 10.47
N LEU A 30 -34.41 17.04 10.96
CA LEU A 30 -35.11 15.74 10.92
C LEU A 30 -36.47 15.77 11.63
N LYS A 31 -36.63 16.65 12.63
CA LYS A 31 -37.87 16.80 13.39
C LYS A 31 -38.76 17.93 12.86
N SER A 32 -38.40 18.53 11.72
CA SER A 32 -39.15 19.64 11.13
C SER A 32 -40.59 19.24 10.82
N SER A 33 -41.54 20.11 11.15
CA SER A 33 -42.94 19.96 10.76
C SER A 33 -43.17 20.07 9.25
N ASN A 34 -42.15 20.49 8.48
CA ASN A 34 -42.19 20.48 7.03
C ASN A 34 -41.60 19.16 6.50
N PRO A 35 -42.41 18.29 5.86
CA PRO A 35 -41.96 16.97 5.41
C PRO A 35 -40.85 17.03 4.35
N ALA A 36 -40.80 18.08 3.53
CA ALA A 36 -39.73 18.24 2.55
C ALA A 36 -38.38 18.54 3.21
N VAL A 37 -38.38 19.32 4.29
CA VAL A 37 -37.17 19.64 5.07
C VAL A 37 -36.68 18.40 5.81
N ALA A 38 -37.57 17.67 6.47
CA ALA A 38 -37.22 16.42 7.15
C ALA A 38 -36.62 15.37 6.20
N LEU A 39 -37.16 15.21 4.99
CA LEU A 39 -36.62 14.26 4.01
C LEU A 39 -35.25 14.68 3.48
N GLN A 40 -35.04 15.97 3.23
CA GLN A 40 -33.74 16.49 2.80
C GLN A 40 -32.70 16.36 3.92
N ALA A 41 -33.08 16.61 5.17
CA ALA A 41 -32.23 16.43 6.34
C ALA A 41 -31.79 14.97 6.50
N GLN A 42 -32.70 14.01 6.32
CA GLN A 42 -32.36 12.59 6.30
C GLN A 42 -31.33 12.26 5.23
N LYS A 43 -31.55 12.74 4.00
CA LYS A 43 -30.61 12.52 2.90
C LYS A 43 -29.22 13.11 3.19
N VAL A 44 -29.15 14.26 3.85
CA VAL A 44 -27.88 14.88 4.27
C VAL A 44 -27.18 14.01 5.30
N VAL A 45 -27.89 13.50 6.30
CA VAL A 45 -27.32 12.59 7.31
C VAL A 45 -26.83 11.29 6.67
N ASP A 46 -27.60 10.70 5.77
CA ASP A 46 -27.23 9.47 5.06
C ASP A 46 -25.97 9.66 4.20
N LEU A 47 -25.88 10.81 3.51
CA LEU A 47 -24.70 11.15 2.72
C LEU A 47 -23.49 11.42 3.61
N GLN A 48 -23.67 12.10 4.75
CA GLN A 48 -22.57 12.35 5.70
C GLN A 48 -22.01 11.02 6.23
N GLN A 49 -22.87 10.09 6.63
CA GLN A 49 -22.44 8.76 7.08
C GLN A 49 -21.68 8.00 6.00
N GLN A 50 -22.11 8.11 4.74
CA GLN A 50 -21.39 7.52 3.61
C GLN A 50 -20.02 8.16 3.38
N VAL A 51 -19.92 9.49 3.50
CA VAL A 51 -18.65 10.23 3.40
C VAL A 51 -17.71 9.80 4.51
N ASP A 52 -18.16 9.80 5.76
CA ASP A 52 -17.34 9.42 6.92
C ASP A 52 -16.83 7.98 6.79
N ALA A 53 -17.67 7.06 6.31
CA ALA A 53 -17.28 5.68 6.04
C ALA A 53 -16.23 5.58 4.94
N GLN A 54 -16.38 6.34 3.85
CA GLN A 54 -15.40 6.36 2.76
C GLN A 54 -14.06 6.99 3.19
N GLU A 55 -14.09 8.08 3.96
CA GLU A 55 -12.89 8.70 4.52
C GLU A 55 -12.14 7.72 5.42
N LYS A 56 -12.85 6.97 6.26
CA LYS A 56 -12.25 5.93 7.09
C LYS A 56 -11.57 4.85 6.24
N ILE A 57 -12.26 4.34 5.22
CA ILE A 57 -11.69 3.34 4.30
C ILE A 57 -10.42 3.87 3.62
N LEU A 58 -10.44 5.12 3.16
CA LEU A 58 -9.29 5.75 2.51
C LEU A 58 -8.11 5.87 3.47
N ASN A 59 -8.35 6.28 4.71
CA ASN A 59 -7.31 6.37 5.73
C ASN A 59 -6.72 4.99 6.06
N ASP A 60 -7.57 3.98 6.26
CA ASP A 60 -7.14 2.60 6.51
C ASP A 60 -6.28 2.07 5.33
N GLN A 61 -6.68 2.36 4.08
CA GLN A 61 -5.90 2.00 2.89
C GLN A 61 -4.57 2.75 2.80
N LYS A 62 -4.55 4.05 3.13
CA LYS A 62 -3.34 4.87 3.14
C LYS A 62 -2.30 4.32 4.11
N ASP A 63 -2.72 3.90 5.30
CA ASP A 63 -1.80 3.37 6.29
C ASP A 63 -1.30 1.96 5.89
N ALA A 64 -2.17 1.12 5.33
CA ALA A 64 -1.73 -0.16 4.74
C ALA A 64 -0.69 0.01 3.62
N LEU A 65 -0.82 1.07 2.79
CA LEU A 65 0.16 1.36 1.74
C LEU A 65 1.52 1.79 2.31
N LYS A 66 1.55 2.60 3.38
CA LYS A 66 2.80 2.98 4.05
C LYS A 66 3.52 1.78 4.65
N ASP A 67 2.78 0.86 5.25
CA ASP A 67 3.38 -0.36 5.81
C ASP A 67 3.94 -1.26 4.71
N ARG A 68 3.25 -1.34 3.57
CA ARG A 68 3.76 -2.03 2.38
C ARG A 68 5.01 -1.38 1.81
N GLU A 69 5.09 -0.06 1.76
CA GLU A 69 6.29 0.68 1.32
C GLU A 69 7.50 0.32 2.18
N LYS A 70 7.36 0.38 3.51
CA LYS A 70 8.43 -0.02 4.46
C LYS A 70 8.86 -1.48 4.27
N ALA A 71 7.91 -2.37 3.99
CA ALA A 71 8.21 -3.78 3.73
C ALA A 71 9.04 -3.96 2.45
N VAL A 72 8.71 -3.22 1.39
CA VAL A 72 9.47 -3.22 0.13
C VAL A 72 10.88 -2.67 0.34
N ASP A 73 11.05 -1.59 1.10
CA ASP A 73 12.37 -1.05 1.42
C ASP A 73 13.22 -2.07 2.19
N SER A 74 12.63 -2.74 3.18
CA SER A 74 13.30 -3.80 3.94
C SER A 74 13.71 -4.99 3.06
N GLN A 75 12.89 -5.37 2.08
CA GLN A 75 13.22 -6.42 1.11
C GLN A 75 14.37 -6.00 0.18
N LYS A 76 14.43 -4.72 -0.21
CA LYS A 76 15.51 -4.17 -1.02
C LYS A 76 16.84 -4.22 -0.28
N ASP A 77 16.85 -3.82 1.00
CA ASP A 77 18.05 -3.89 1.83
C ASP A 77 18.57 -5.32 1.99
N GLN A 78 17.67 -6.29 2.18
CA GLN A 78 18.02 -7.71 2.23
C GLN A 78 18.63 -8.19 0.91
N ALA A 79 18.03 -7.84 -0.22
CA ALA A 79 18.55 -8.19 -1.54
C ALA A 79 19.97 -7.61 -1.77
N ASP A 80 20.23 -6.37 -1.33
CA ASP A 80 21.55 -5.75 -1.44
C ASP A 80 22.60 -6.45 -0.55
N ILE A 81 22.21 -6.89 0.64
CA ILE A 81 23.05 -7.71 1.53
C ILE A 81 23.39 -9.04 0.86
N GLU A 82 22.38 -9.74 0.33
CA GLU A 82 22.58 -11.02 -0.36
C GLU A 82 23.47 -10.89 -1.59
N LYS A 83 23.31 -9.81 -2.36
CA LYS A 83 24.16 -9.50 -3.52
C LYS A 83 25.62 -9.32 -3.12
N LYS A 84 25.90 -8.61 -2.02
CA LYS A 84 27.27 -8.45 -1.47
C LYS A 84 27.83 -9.79 -1.00
N LYS A 85 27.03 -10.60 -0.31
CA LYS A 85 27.43 -11.96 0.14
C LYS A 85 27.78 -12.84 -1.05
N LEU A 86 26.95 -12.83 -2.10
CA LEU A 86 27.20 -13.58 -3.33
C LEU A 86 28.48 -13.14 -4.03
N ALA A 87 28.77 -11.84 -4.07
CA ALA A 87 30.02 -11.32 -4.62
C ALA A 87 31.23 -11.87 -3.86
N GLY A 88 31.21 -11.81 -2.51
CA GLY A 88 32.27 -12.38 -1.69
C GLY A 88 32.48 -13.88 -1.90
N LEU A 89 31.39 -14.65 -2.04
CA LEU A 89 31.48 -16.08 -2.35
C LEU A 89 32.10 -16.35 -3.73
N LYS A 90 31.80 -15.52 -4.74
CA LYS A 90 32.43 -15.62 -6.07
C LYS A 90 33.93 -15.36 -6.00
N ASP A 91 34.36 -14.37 -5.21
CA ASP A 91 35.77 -14.05 -5.04
C ASP A 91 36.52 -15.19 -4.33
N GLN A 92 35.93 -15.74 -3.26
CA GLN A 92 36.47 -16.92 -2.56
C GLN A 92 36.60 -18.12 -3.51
N LEU A 93 35.57 -18.39 -4.32
CA LEU A 93 35.61 -19.47 -5.30
C LEU A 93 36.72 -19.26 -6.35
N ASN A 94 36.89 -18.03 -6.83
CA ASN A 94 37.93 -17.69 -7.79
C ASN A 94 39.33 -17.89 -7.18
N GLY A 95 39.55 -17.42 -5.95
CA GLY A 95 40.79 -17.66 -5.21
C GLY A 95 41.08 -19.15 -5.01
N ALA A 96 40.08 -19.94 -4.60
CA ALA A 96 40.22 -21.38 -4.44
C ALA A 96 40.58 -22.09 -5.76
N LYS A 97 39.98 -21.69 -6.90
CA LYS A 97 40.34 -22.19 -8.23
C LYS A 97 41.79 -21.88 -8.60
N GLN A 98 42.25 -20.67 -8.32
CA GLN A 98 43.64 -20.27 -8.58
C GLN A 98 44.63 -21.04 -7.71
N ASN A 99 44.34 -21.19 -6.41
CA ASN A 99 45.15 -21.98 -5.49
C ASN A 99 45.25 -23.44 -5.93
N LEU A 100 44.13 -24.06 -6.32
CA LEU A 100 44.12 -25.42 -6.86
C LEU A 100 45.00 -25.56 -8.11
N LYS A 101 44.95 -24.58 -9.01
CA LYS A 101 45.82 -24.56 -10.20
C LYS A 101 47.30 -24.51 -9.80
N GLY A 102 47.66 -23.63 -8.86
CA GLY A 102 49.03 -23.51 -8.34
C GLY A 102 49.54 -24.81 -7.71
N VAL A 103 48.74 -25.43 -6.84
CA VAL A 103 49.08 -26.73 -6.20
C VAL A 103 49.24 -27.83 -7.25
N LYS A 104 48.35 -27.91 -8.25
CA LYS A 104 48.48 -28.89 -9.34
C LYS A 104 49.75 -28.70 -10.17
N THR A 105 50.19 -27.46 -10.37
CA THR A 105 51.46 -27.18 -11.06
C THR A 105 52.64 -27.63 -10.21
N GLN A 106 52.65 -27.33 -8.91
CA GLN A 106 53.72 -27.75 -8.00
C GLN A 106 53.83 -29.27 -7.85
N ALA A 107 52.71 -29.97 -7.77
CA ALA A 107 52.67 -31.43 -7.62
C ALA A 107 53.01 -32.21 -8.91
N LYS A 108 53.18 -31.51 -10.04
CA LYS A 108 53.63 -32.11 -11.32
C LYS A 108 55.13 -31.96 -11.56
N ILE A 109 55.84 -31.27 -10.67
CA ILE A 109 57.30 -31.28 -10.53
C ILE A 109 57.65 -32.48 -9.66
#